data_AF-A0A9C9X181-F1
#
_entry.id   AF-A0A9C9X181-F1
#
_cell.length_a   1.000
_cell.length_b   1.000
_cell.length_c   1.000
_cell.angle_alpha   90.00
_cell.angle_beta   90.00
_cell.angle_gamma   90.00
#
_symmetry.space_group_name_H-M   'P 1'
#
loop_
_entity.id
_entity.type
_entity.pdbx_description
1 polymer ?
#
loop_
_entity_poly.entity_id
_entity_poly.type
_entity_poly.pdbx_seq_one_letter_code
_entity_poly.pdbx_strand_id
1 'polypeptide(L)' 'AYLEANMGLPPDQVKSIGYGETKPIASNETVDGRRLNRRIEIVVNIE' A
#
# COMPACT_ATOMS: atom_id res chain seq x y z
N ALA A 1 8.99 -5.23 -10.29
CA ALA A 1 8.52 -5.20 -8.87
C ALA A 1 8.17 -6.61 -8.37
N TYR A 2 8.00 -6.85 -7.05
CA TYR A 2 7.68 -8.20 -6.53
C TYR A 2 6.40 -8.79 -7.15
N LEU A 3 5.36 -7.96 -7.30
CA LEU A 3 4.08 -8.39 -7.87
C LEU A 3 4.21 -8.82 -9.33
N GLU A 4 4.90 -8.05 -10.16
CA GLU A 4 5.17 -8.40 -11.57
C GLU A 4 5.98 -9.71 -11.68
N ALA A 5 7.05 -9.83 -10.89
CA ALA A 5 7.99 -10.94 -11.00
C ALA A 5 7.43 -12.29 -10.49
N ASN A 6 6.47 -12.26 -9.56
CA ASN A 6 5.99 -13.46 -8.89
C ASN A 6 4.50 -13.77 -9.12
N MET A 7 3.71 -12.82 -9.61
CA MET A 7 2.26 -13.01 -9.77
C MET A 7 1.79 -13.00 -11.23
N GLY A 8 2.71 -12.88 -12.19
CA GLY A 8 2.38 -12.89 -13.62
C GLY A 8 1.54 -11.69 -14.06
N LEU A 9 1.57 -10.59 -13.29
CA LEU A 9 0.84 -9.37 -13.60
C LEU A 9 1.59 -8.55 -14.65
N PRO A 10 0.95 -8.21 -15.78
CA PRO A 10 1.49 -7.25 -16.74
C PRO A 10 1.83 -5.90 -16.08
N PRO A 11 2.94 -5.24 -16.45
CA PRO A 11 3.36 -3.97 -15.83
C PRO A 11 2.33 -2.84 -15.92
N ASP A 12 1.51 -2.83 -16.98
CA ASP A 12 0.45 -1.85 -17.22
C ASP A 12 -0.79 -2.04 -16.32
N GLN A 13 -0.92 -3.20 -15.67
CA GLN A 13 -2.01 -3.48 -14.71
C GLN A 13 -1.66 -3.09 -13.27
N VAL A 14 -0.42 -2.69 -12.99
CA VAL A 14 0.03 -2.35 -11.63
C VAL A 14 0.36 -0.86 -11.55
N LYS A 15 -0.36 -0.15 -10.67
CA LYS A 15 -0.08 1.26 -10.33
C LYS A 15 0.35 1.38 -8.89
N SER A 16 1.47 2.08 -8.65
CA SER A 16 1.96 2.41 -7.31
C SER A 16 1.72 3.89 -7.01
N ILE A 17 1.12 4.19 -5.85
CA ILE A 17 0.87 5.57 -5.37
C ILE A 17 1.40 5.69 -3.94
N GLY A 18 2.23 6.70 -3.68
CA GLY A 18 2.74 7.00 -2.34
C GLY A 18 1.92 8.10 -1.66
N TYR A 19 1.26 7.78 -0.55
CA TYR A 19 0.49 8.76 0.25
C TYR A 19 1.28 9.37 1.42
N GLY A 20 2.47 8.84 1.74
CA GLY A 20 3.21 9.27 2.92
C GLY A 20 2.37 9.13 4.19
N GLU A 21 2.36 10.18 5.01
CA GLU A 21 1.63 10.22 6.29
C GLU A 21 0.19 10.76 6.18
N THR A 22 -0.26 11.14 4.97
CA THR A 22 -1.52 11.87 4.77
C THR A 22 -2.79 11.02 4.96
N LYS A 23 -2.66 9.69 5.04
CA LYS A 23 -3.76 8.74 5.22
C LYS A 23 -3.53 7.77 6.39
N PRO A 24 -3.50 8.25 7.65
CA PRO A 24 -3.32 7.40 8.82
C PRO A 24 -4.58 6.58 9.11
N ILE A 25 -4.40 5.36 9.62
CA ILE A 25 -5.50 4.52 10.15
C ILE A 25 -5.48 4.43 11.67
N ALA A 26 -4.42 4.93 12.29
CA ALA A 26 -4.26 5.01 13.74
C ALA A 26 -3.56 6.31 14.13
N SER A 27 -3.59 6.67 15.41
CA SER A 27 -2.91 7.87 15.92
C SER A 27 -1.40 7.81 15.68
N ASN A 28 -0.80 8.91 15.22
CA ASN A 28 0.65 9.03 15.09
C ASN A 28 1.36 9.30 16.44
N GLU A 29 0.62 9.59 17.50
CA GLU A 29 1.18 9.92 18.81
C GLU A 29 1.74 8.66 19.51
N THR A 30 1.14 7.50 19.27
CA THR A 30 1.55 6.25 19.93
C THR A 30 2.50 5.42 19.05
N VAL A 31 3.39 4.66 19.70
CA VAL A 31 4.31 3.74 19.00
C VAL A 31 3.53 2.70 18.19
N ASP A 32 2.47 2.15 18.78
CA ASP A 32 1.61 1.16 18.12
C ASP A 32 0.85 1.74 16.94
N GLY A 33 0.31 2.95 17.08
CA GLY A 33 -0.38 3.62 15.99
C GLY A 33 0.54 3.94 14.81
N ARG A 34 1.76 4.43 15.06
CA ARG A 34 2.77 4.58 14.00
C ARG A 34 3.14 3.25 13.34
N ARG A 35 3.18 2.15 14.10
CA ARG A 35 3.43 0.80 13.54
C ARG A 35 2.31 0.36 12.61
N LEU A 36 1.05 0.61 12.98
CA LEU A 36 -0.10 0.32 12.12
C LEU A 36 -0.12 1.20 10.86
N ASN A 37 0.31 2.46 10.95
CA ASN A 37 0.35 3.37 9.81
C ASN A 37 1.41 3.01 8.76
N ARG A 38 2.50 2.34 9.15
CA ARG A 38 3.54 1.83 8.23
C ARG A 38 3.04 0.57 7.50
N ARG A 39 2.22 0.79 6.47
CA ARG A 39 1.57 -0.28 5.69
C ARG A 39 1.54 0.03 4.19
N ILE A 40 1.24 -1.00 3.41
CA ILE A 40 0.84 -0.90 2.00
C ILE A 40 -0.60 -1.41 1.91
N GLU A 41 -1.42 -0.78 1.08
CA GLU A 41 -2.76 -1.25 0.72
C GLU A 41 -2.73 -1.73 -0.73
N ILE A 42 -3.30 -2.91 -0.98
CA ILE A 42 -3.47 -3.46 -2.33
C ILE A 42 -4.95 -3.38 -2.65
N VAL A 43 -5.29 -2.60 -3.68
CA VAL A 43 -6.66 -2.43 -4.16
C VAL A 43 -6.78 -3.09 -5.53
N VAL A 44 -7.74 -3.99 -5.68
CA VAL A 44 -8.04 -4.68 -6.93
C VAL A 44 -9.41 -4.19 -7.41
N ASN A 45 -9.43 -3.57 -8.59
CA ASN A 45 -10.66 -3.16 -9.24
C ASN A 45 -11.02 -4.21 -10.28
N ILE A 46 -12.25 -4.73 -10.22
CA ILE A 46 -12.81 -5.64 -11.22
C ILE A 46 -13.88 -4.81 -11.93
N GLU A 47 -13.64 -4.48 -13.20
CA GLU A 47 -14.68 -3.95 -14.08
C GLU A 47 -15.52 -5.09 -14.67
#